data_AF-A0A8J2H5M3-F1
#
_entry.id   AF-A0A8J2H5M3-F1
#
_cell.length_a   1.000
_cell.length_b   1.000
_cell.length_c   1.000
_cell.angle_alpha   90.00
_cell.angle_beta   90.00
_cell.angle_gamma   90.00
#
_symmetry.space_group_name_H-M   'P 1'
#
loop_
_entity.id
_entity.type
_entity.pdbx_description
1 polymer ?
#
loop_
_entity_poly.entity_id
_entity_poly.type
_entity_poly.pdbx_seq_one_letter_code
_entity_poly.pdbx_strand_id
1 'polypeptide(L)'
;MSEFEKLLPNICDSIAKTAAHVISYADDDSKQELLDALRSNVQNYTENSQKFQNINGLISRLSSGNSDTDIEEILKNFNDGVSSFQLDSSRNEFLKQYDTRVADLKKNLAGGKSTEGGGDDEDADMQMTEEDGANLICPISKVRMTEPMKNNICGHMPYCRVQQQEASDYGRSYV
;
A
#
# COMPACT_ATOMS: atom_id res chain seq x y z
N MET A 1 -8.16 17.80 13.36
CA MET A 1 -8.19 16.86 12.23
C MET A 1 -9.41 15.98 12.39
N SER A 2 -10.28 15.99 11.39
CA SER A 2 -11.49 15.14 11.31
C SER A 2 -11.09 13.66 11.30
N GLU A 3 -11.90 12.76 11.86
CA GLU A 3 -11.69 11.31 11.75
C GLU A 3 -11.60 10.87 10.29
N PHE A 4 -12.32 11.55 9.41
CA PHE A 4 -12.27 11.34 7.96
C PHE A 4 -10.87 11.58 7.36
N GLU A 5 -10.15 12.60 7.83
CA GLU A 5 -8.80 12.93 7.36
C GLU A 5 -7.78 11.88 7.81
N LYS A 6 -8.00 11.25 8.96
CA LYS A 6 -7.14 10.16 9.48
C LYS A 6 -7.36 8.85 8.71
N LEU A 7 -8.54 8.67 8.13
CA LEU A 7 -8.89 7.46 7.36
C LEU A 7 -8.43 7.54 5.90
N LEU A 8 -8.27 8.75 5.36
CA LEU A 8 -7.90 8.97 3.95
C LEU A 8 -6.61 8.23 3.52
N PRO A 9 -5.50 8.27 4.30
CA PRO A 9 -4.29 7.53 3.94
C PRO A 9 -4.51 6.02 3.91
N ASN A 10 -5.26 5.48 4.88
CA ASN A 10 -5.55 4.05 4.97
C ASN A 10 -6.39 3.56 3.78
N ILE A 11 -7.37 4.37 3.36
CA ILE A 11 -8.20 4.08 2.18
C ILE A 11 -7.35 4.11 0.92
N CYS A 12 -6.52 5.14 0.74
CA CYS A 12 -5.64 5.24 -0.43
C CYS A 12 -4.62 4.08 -0.49
N ASP A 13 -4.05 3.70 0.65
CA ASP A 13 -3.14 2.55 0.75
C ASP A 13 -3.85 1.23 0.44
N SER A 14 -5.07 1.03 0.93
CA SER A 14 -5.88 -0.14 0.60
C SER A 14 -6.16 -0.22 -0.89
N ILE A 15 -6.58 0.88 -1.52
CA ILE A 15 -6.84 0.96 -2.96
C ILE A 15 -5.56 0.70 -3.76
N ALA A 16 -4.41 1.21 -3.32
CA ALA A 16 -3.11 0.95 -3.96
C ALA A 16 -2.70 -0.53 -3.89
N LYS A 17 -2.96 -1.20 -2.76
CA LYS A 17 -2.75 -2.66 -2.64
C LYS A 17 -3.67 -3.43 -3.57
N THR A 18 -4.94 -3.05 -3.65
CA THR A 18 -5.88 -3.65 -4.61
C THR A 18 -5.41 -3.45 -6.05
N ALA A 19 -4.89 -2.27 -6.39
CA ALA A 19 -4.32 -2.01 -7.71
C ALA A 19 -3.12 -2.93 -8.00
N ALA A 20 -2.25 -3.19 -7.02
CA ALA A 20 -1.16 -4.15 -7.17
C ALA A 20 -1.69 -5.56 -7.48
N HIS A 21 -2.72 -6.02 -6.76
CA HIS A 21 -3.36 -7.31 -7.06
C HIS A 21 -3.97 -7.36 -8.45
N VAL A 22 -4.65 -6.29 -8.88
CA VAL A 22 -5.21 -6.20 -10.24
C VAL A 22 -4.11 -6.30 -11.30
N ILE A 23 -2.97 -5.63 -11.11
CA ILE A 23 -1.86 -5.70 -12.08
C ILE A 23 -1.26 -7.11 -12.13
N SER A 24 -1.13 -7.78 -10.99
CA SER A 24 -0.53 -9.11 -10.88
C SER A 24 -1.43 -10.25 -11.37
N TYR A 25 -2.73 -10.18 -11.12
CA TYR A 25 -3.62 -11.34 -11.24
C TYR A 25 -4.83 -11.15 -12.16
N ALA A 26 -5.18 -9.92 -12.55
CA ALA A 26 -6.32 -9.72 -13.44
C ALA A 26 -5.95 -10.04 -14.89
N ASP A 27 -6.93 -10.58 -15.62
CA ASP A 27 -6.85 -10.80 -17.06
C ASP A 27 -6.59 -9.48 -17.79
N ASP A 28 -5.78 -9.54 -18.84
CA ASP A 28 -5.34 -8.34 -19.56
C ASP A 28 -6.51 -7.53 -20.16
N ASP A 29 -7.62 -8.19 -20.51
CA ASP A 29 -8.83 -7.56 -21.05
C ASP A 29 -9.58 -6.69 -20.01
N SER A 30 -9.53 -7.06 -18.72
CA SER A 30 -10.25 -6.36 -17.63
C SER A 30 -9.35 -5.47 -16.76
N LYS A 31 -8.03 -5.67 -16.86
CA LYS A 31 -7.03 -5.00 -16.03
C LYS A 31 -7.12 -3.47 -16.09
N GLN A 32 -7.25 -2.91 -17.29
CA GLN A 32 -7.25 -1.46 -17.46
C GLN A 32 -8.56 -0.83 -16.94
N GLU A 33 -9.71 -1.47 -17.19
CA GLU A 33 -11.01 -1.03 -16.67
C GLU A 33 -11.02 -1.01 -15.13
N LEU A 34 -10.50 -2.06 -14.50
CA LEU A 34 -10.39 -2.15 -13.04
C LEU A 34 -9.48 -1.07 -12.47
N LEU A 35 -8.34 -0.79 -13.12
CA LEU A 35 -7.43 0.27 -12.68
C LEU A 35 -8.04 1.66 -12.80
N ASP A 36 -8.82 1.91 -13.85
CA ASP A 36 -9.53 3.17 -14.05
C ASP A 36 -10.65 3.34 -13.01
N ALA A 37 -11.36 2.25 -12.66
CA ALA A 37 -12.34 2.25 -11.58
C ALA A 37 -11.70 2.55 -10.22
N LEU A 38 -10.56 1.93 -9.90
CA LEU A 38 -9.82 2.19 -8.67
C LEU A 38 -9.31 3.65 -8.62
N ARG A 39 -8.83 4.18 -9.75
CA ARG A 39 -8.42 5.58 -9.85
C ARG A 39 -9.58 6.53 -9.60
N SER A 40 -10.74 6.27 -10.21
CA SER A 40 -11.98 7.03 -10.00
C SER A 40 -12.40 7.04 -8.53
N ASN A 41 -12.26 5.90 -7.83
CA ASN A 41 -12.52 5.83 -6.40
C ASN A 41 -11.58 6.73 -5.59
N VAL A 42 -10.28 6.69 -5.83
CA VAL A 42 -9.30 7.58 -5.16
C VAL A 42 -9.67 9.04 -5.39
N GLN A 43 -10.04 9.40 -6.61
CA GLN A 43 -10.49 10.75 -6.94
C GLN A 43 -11.73 11.11 -6.12
N ASN A 44 -12.79 10.31 -6.15
CA ASN A 44 -14.04 10.57 -5.41
C ASN A 44 -13.82 10.74 -3.91
N TYR A 45 -13.02 9.88 -3.27
CA TYR A 45 -12.71 10.00 -1.84
C TYR A 45 -12.00 11.30 -1.51
N THR A 46 -11.04 11.66 -2.36
CA THR A 46 -10.26 12.87 -2.24
C THR A 46 -11.13 14.12 -2.39
N GLU A 47 -12.01 14.13 -3.39
CA GLU A 47 -12.92 15.25 -3.64
C GLU A 47 -13.89 15.44 -2.46
N ASN A 48 -14.44 14.34 -1.96
CA ASN A 48 -15.34 14.36 -0.82
C ASN A 48 -14.62 14.85 0.45
N SER A 49 -13.36 14.45 0.67
CA SER A 49 -12.55 14.93 1.78
C SER A 49 -12.47 16.45 1.84
N GLN A 50 -12.12 17.06 0.70
CA GLN A 50 -11.96 18.50 0.61
C GLN A 50 -13.30 19.24 0.72
N LYS A 51 -14.39 18.67 0.19
CA LYS A 51 -15.76 19.20 0.43
C LYS A 51 -16.10 19.20 1.92
N PHE A 52 -15.81 18.10 2.63
CA PHE A 52 -16.03 18.02 4.08
C PHE A 52 -15.17 19.03 4.85
N GLN A 53 -13.91 19.23 4.46
CA GLN A 53 -13.05 20.26 5.04
C GLN A 53 -13.62 21.67 4.84
N ASN A 54 -14.09 21.98 3.63
CA ASN A 54 -14.70 23.27 3.34
C ASN A 54 -15.96 23.50 4.20
N ILE A 55 -16.86 22.51 4.24
CA ILE A 55 -18.08 22.58 5.05
C ILE A 55 -17.75 22.74 6.54
N ASN A 56 -16.81 21.97 7.07
CA ASN A 56 -16.36 22.11 8.46
C ASN A 56 -15.78 23.49 8.75
N GLY A 57 -15.04 24.06 7.80
CA GLY A 57 -14.54 25.43 7.88
C GLY A 57 -15.67 26.46 7.95
N LEU A 58 -16.70 26.30 7.12
CA LEU A 58 -17.90 27.15 7.15
C LEU A 58 -18.64 27.01 8.49
N ILE A 59 -18.89 25.79 8.97
CA ILE A 59 -19.55 25.53 10.26
C ILE A 59 -18.75 26.13 11.41
N SER A 60 -17.42 26.04 11.38
CA SER A 60 -16.57 26.63 12.42
C SER A 60 -16.71 28.16 12.45
N ARG A 61 -16.78 28.81 11.28
CA ARG A 61 -17.01 30.26 11.18
C ARG A 61 -18.39 30.64 11.73
N LEU A 62 -19.42 29.85 11.41
CA LEU A 62 -20.77 30.03 11.95
C LEU A 62 -20.78 29.94 13.48
N SER A 63 -20.08 28.95 14.04
CA SER A 63 -20.03 28.70 15.49
C SER A 63 -19.24 29.76 16.25
N SER A 64 -18.37 30.51 15.54
CA SER A 64 -17.56 31.60 16.11
C SER A 64 -18.17 33.00 15.94
N GLY A 65 -19.32 33.13 15.28
CA GLY A 65 -19.97 34.42 15.03
C GLY A 65 -20.53 35.07 16.30
N ASN A 66 -20.52 36.41 16.36
CA ASN A 66 -21.16 37.17 17.42
C ASN A 66 -22.70 37.15 17.27
N SER A 67 -23.42 37.29 18.38
CA SER A 67 -24.89 37.30 18.44
C SER A 67 -25.57 38.44 17.65
N ASP A 68 -24.79 39.44 17.21
CA ASP A 68 -25.27 40.63 16.50
C ASP A 68 -25.25 40.49 14.97
N THR A 69 -24.78 39.36 14.45
CA THR A 69 -24.74 39.13 12.99
C THR A 69 -26.12 38.67 12.50
N ASP A 70 -26.62 39.27 11.41
CA ASP A 70 -27.92 38.93 10.85
C ASP A 70 -27.95 37.46 10.38
N ILE A 71 -28.99 36.73 10.78
CA ILE A 71 -29.17 35.31 10.48
C ILE A 71 -29.28 35.12 8.95
N GLU A 72 -29.89 36.08 8.24
CA GLU A 72 -29.99 36.02 6.78
C GLU A 72 -28.62 36.15 6.11
N GLU A 73 -27.77 37.05 6.59
CA GLU A 73 -26.40 37.22 6.08
C GLU A 73 -25.55 35.97 6.35
N ILE A 74 -25.70 35.38 7.54
CA ILE A 74 -25.07 34.13 7.92
C ILE A 74 -25.45 32.98 6.96
N LEU A 75 -26.74 32.79 6.70
CA LEU A 75 -27.25 31.74 5.82
C LEU A 75 -26.80 31.94 4.38
N LYS A 76 -26.79 33.18 3.90
CA LYS A 76 -26.31 33.54 2.57
C LYS A 76 -24.83 33.20 2.42
N ASN A 77 -23.99 33.60 3.37
CA ASN A 77 -22.55 33.32 3.34
C ASN A 77 -22.24 31.81 3.37
N PHE A 78 -23.01 31.04 4.14
CA PHE A 78 -22.89 29.57 4.14
C PHE A 78 -23.26 28.98 2.77
N ASN A 79 -24.42 29.36 2.23
CA ASN A 79 -24.91 28.83 0.96
C ASN A 79 -24.00 29.20 -0.21
N ASP A 80 -23.51 30.44 -0.24
CA ASP A 80 -22.55 30.92 -1.23
C ASP A 80 -21.22 30.17 -1.10
N GLY A 81 -20.73 29.94 0.13
CA GLY A 81 -19.51 29.18 0.39
C GLY A 81 -19.59 27.69 0.00
N VAL A 82 -20.78 27.09 0.09
CA VAL A 82 -21.03 25.73 -0.40
C VAL A 82 -21.14 25.70 -1.92
N SER A 83 -21.87 26.65 -2.52
CA SER A 83 -22.17 26.68 -3.96
C SER A 83 -20.98 27.12 -4.82
N SER A 84 -20.13 28.01 -4.30
CA SER A 84 -18.94 28.49 -5.00
C SER A 84 -17.73 27.57 -4.88
N PHE A 85 -17.84 26.49 -4.09
CA PHE A 85 -16.74 25.57 -3.88
C PHE A 85 -16.44 24.76 -5.16
N GLN A 86 -15.42 25.21 -5.88
CA GLN A 86 -14.84 24.48 -7.00
C GLN A 86 -13.57 23.78 -6.55
N LEU A 87 -13.49 22.50 -6.89
CA LEU A 87 -12.41 21.63 -6.47
C LEU A 87 -11.49 21.35 -7.66
N ASP A 88 -10.20 21.62 -7.46
CA ASP A 88 -9.17 21.30 -8.45
C ASP A 88 -8.52 19.95 -8.11
N SER A 89 -9.12 18.87 -8.62
CA SER A 89 -8.71 17.50 -8.37
C SER A 89 -7.30 17.20 -8.94
N SER A 90 -6.83 18.00 -9.90
CA SER A 90 -5.54 17.81 -10.58
C SER A 90 -4.33 18.09 -9.69
N ARG A 91 -4.52 18.89 -8.63
CA ARG A 91 -3.45 19.28 -7.70
C ARG A 91 -3.35 18.36 -6.50
N ASN A 92 -4.24 17.38 -6.38
CA ASN A 92 -4.28 16.55 -5.19
C ASN A 92 -3.08 15.61 -5.08
N GLU A 93 -2.44 15.61 -3.91
CA GLU A 93 -1.25 14.83 -3.64
C GLU A 93 -1.51 13.33 -3.60
N PHE A 94 -2.64 12.89 -3.03
CA PHE A 94 -3.00 11.47 -2.94
C PHE A 94 -3.26 10.85 -4.31
N LEU A 95 -3.94 11.59 -5.20
CA LEU A 95 -4.16 11.13 -6.57
C LEU A 95 -2.84 11.00 -7.34
N LYS A 96 -1.92 11.96 -7.18
CA LYS A 96 -0.58 11.90 -7.77
C LYS A 96 0.24 10.73 -7.24
N GLN A 97 0.20 10.50 -5.92
CA GLN A 97 0.89 9.37 -5.30
C GLN A 97 0.33 8.04 -5.80
N TYR A 98 -1.00 7.92 -5.93
CA TYR A 98 -1.64 6.74 -6.51
C TYR A 98 -1.20 6.50 -7.95
N ASP A 99 -1.30 7.53 -8.82
CA ASP A 99 -0.90 7.43 -10.23
C ASP A 99 0.59 7.03 -10.37
N THR A 100 1.46 7.57 -9.52
CA THR A 100 2.89 7.22 -9.47
C THR A 100 3.10 5.76 -9.06
N ARG A 101 2.46 5.31 -7.98
CA ARG A 101 2.58 3.91 -7.51
C ARG A 101 2.09 2.91 -8.55
N VAL A 102 0.98 3.20 -9.21
CA VAL A 102 0.44 2.34 -10.28
C VAL A 102 1.39 2.29 -11.48
N ALA A 103 1.99 3.43 -11.87
CA ALA A 103 2.97 3.48 -12.95
C ALA A 103 4.23 2.67 -12.63
N ASP A 104 4.75 2.80 -11.40
CA ASP A 104 5.92 2.05 -10.94
C ASP A 104 5.64 0.55 -10.91
N LEU A 105 4.46 0.14 -10.42
CA LEU A 105 4.04 -1.27 -10.44
C LEU A 105 3.98 -1.82 -11.87
N LYS A 106 3.36 -1.10 -12.80
CA LYS A 106 3.31 -1.49 -14.21
C LYS A 106 4.72 -1.66 -14.82
N LYS A 107 5.64 -0.73 -14.52
CA LYS A 107 7.02 -0.77 -15.01
C LYS A 107 7.82 -1.94 -14.45
N ASN A 108 7.71 -2.19 -13.14
CA ASN A 108 8.43 -3.28 -12.48
C ASN A 108 7.99 -4.65 -12.97
N LEU A 109 6.68 -4.83 -13.23
CA LEU A 109 6.13 -6.07 -13.77
C LEU A 109 6.45 -6.25 -15.27
N ALA A 110 6.46 -5.17 -16.06
CA ALA A 110 6.88 -5.23 -17.46
C ALA A 110 8.39 -5.53 -17.63
N GLY A 111 9.24 -5.04 -16.71
CA GLY A 111 10.69 -5.28 -16.71
C GLY A 111 11.12 -6.68 -16.25
N GLY A 112 10.22 -7.48 -15.68
CA GLY A 112 10.49 -8.86 -15.26
C GLY A 112 10.23 -9.92 -16.36
N LYS A 113 9.68 -9.53 -17.51
CA LYS A 113 9.33 -10.45 -18.62
C LYS A 113 10.47 -10.55 -19.65
N SER A 114 11.67 -10.88 -19.20
CA SER A 114 12.81 -11.19 -20.08
C SER A 114 13.63 -12.32 -19.47
N THR A 115 13.11 -13.54 -19.53
CA THR A 115 13.96 -14.71 -19.69
C THR A 115 13.22 -15.73 -20.56
N GLU A 116 13.86 -16.01 -21.69
CA GLU A 116 13.44 -16.92 -22.74
C GLU A 116 13.51 -18.37 -22.26
N GLY A 117 12.62 -19.22 -22.78
CA GLY A 117 12.68 -20.68 -22.61
C GLY A 117 11.38 -21.31 -23.09
N GLY A 118 11.31 -21.62 -24.38
CA GLY A 118 10.16 -22.31 -24.98
C GLY A 118 10.08 -23.79 -24.61
N GLY A 119 8.92 -24.39 -24.89
CA GLY A 119 8.71 -25.83 -24.92
C GLY A 119 7.47 -26.26 -24.13
N ASP A 120 6.43 -26.63 -24.89
CA ASP A 120 5.39 -27.65 -24.68
C ASP A 120 5.07 -28.20 -23.27
N ASP A 121 3.75 -28.21 -23.06
CA ASP A 121 2.93 -29.31 -22.53
C ASP A 121 3.14 -29.88 -21.11
N GLU A 122 1.98 -29.96 -20.45
CA GLU A 122 1.58 -30.85 -19.34
C GLU A 122 1.97 -30.49 -17.89
N ASP A 123 0.92 -30.52 -17.07
CA ASP A 123 0.85 -30.46 -15.60
C ASP A 123 1.20 -29.13 -14.90
N ALA A 124 0.19 -28.26 -14.95
CA ALA A 124 -0.07 -27.27 -13.91
C ALA A 124 -0.34 -27.96 -12.58
N ASP A 125 0.67 -28.09 -11.71
CA ASP A 125 0.47 -28.16 -10.26
C ASP A 125 1.76 -27.72 -9.52
N MET A 126 1.63 -26.68 -8.70
CA MET A 126 2.64 -26.06 -7.81
C MET A 126 3.60 -25.04 -8.44
N GLN A 127 3.19 -23.77 -8.42
CA GLN A 127 4.12 -22.64 -8.37
C GLN A 127 4.37 -22.24 -6.92
N MET A 128 5.61 -22.39 -6.45
CA MET A 128 6.06 -21.89 -5.14
C MET A 128 5.96 -20.35 -5.11
N THR A 129 5.13 -19.79 -4.24
CA THR A 129 5.19 -18.37 -3.89
C THR A 129 6.31 -18.16 -2.88
N GLU A 130 7.51 -17.85 -3.37
CA GLU A 130 8.58 -17.33 -2.52
C GLU A 130 8.37 -15.82 -2.31
N GLU A 131 7.49 -15.48 -1.37
CA GLU A 131 7.56 -14.18 -0.69
C GLU A 131 8.22 -14.36 0.68
N ASP A 132 9.35 -13.68 0.84
CA ASP A 132 9.85 -13.09 2.08
C ASP A 132 9.75 -13.91 3.39
N GLY A 133 10.86 -14.59 3.70
CA GLY A 133 11.51 -14.32 4.99
C GLY A 133 11.17 -15.17 6.21
N ALA A 134 10.56 -16.37 6.09
CA ALA A 134 10.22 -17.15 7.30
C ALA A 134 10.80 -18.56 7.42
N ASN A 135 11.30 -19.23 6.37
CA ASN A 135 11.73 -20.63 6.46
C ASN A 135 12.91 -21.02 5.55
N LEU A 136 13.94 -20.19 5.49
CA LEU A 136 15.19 -20.65 4.88
C LEU A 136 15.76 -21.78 5.75
N ILE A 137 16.00 -22.95 5.16
CA ILE A 137 16.73 -24.04 5.81
C ILE A 137 18.17 -23.97 5.32
N CYS A 138 19.12 -23.94 6.24
CA CYS A 138 20.53 -23.94 5.91
C CYS A 138 20.87 -25.21 5.12
N PRO A 139 21.43 -25.11 3.90
CA PRO A 139 21.74 -26.30 3.10
C PRO A 139 22.78 -27.21 3.78
N ILE A 140 23.63 -26.64 4.64
CA ILE A 140 24.69 -27.34 5.39
C ILE A 140 24.16 -27.93 6.70
N SER A 141 23.54 -27.11 7.56
CA SER A 141 23.12 -27.58 8.89
C SER A 141 21.73 -28.23 8.92
N LYS A 142 20.94 -28.11 7.84
CA LYS A 142 19.55 -28.61 7.74
C LYS A 142 18.61 -28.05 8.81
N VAL A 143 19.00 -26.96 9.48
CA VAL A 143 18.22 -26.24 10.49
C VAL A 143 17.76 -24.89 9.91
N ARG A 144 16.66 -24.34 10.44
CA ARG A 144 16.16 -23.01 10.04
C ARG A 144 17.24 -21.94 10.26
N MET A 145 17.41 -21.08 9.26
CA MET A 145 18.38 -19.98 9.27
C MET A 145 17.85 -18.86 10.18
N THR A 146 18.62 -18.47 11.20
CA THR A 146 18.35 -17.28 12.02
C THR A 146 19.03 -16.03 11.46
N GLU A 147 20.18 -16.19 10.78
CA GLU A 147 20.95 -15.09 10.19
C GLU A 147 21.59 -15.52 8.85
N PRO A 148 20.89 -15.32 7.73
CA PRO A 148 21.42 -15.66 6.40
C PRO A 148 22.52 -14.71 5.94
N MET A 149 23.67 -15.28 5.55
CA MET A 149 24.83 -14.53 5.04
C MET A 149 25.08 -14.85 3.56
N LYS A 150 25.18 -13.82 2.72
CA LYS A 150 25.48 -13.93 1.28
C LYS A 150 26.99 -13.78 1.02
N ASN A 151 27.53 -14.59 0.11
CA ASN A 151 28.89 -14.40 -0.38
C ASN A 151 28.90 -13.36 -1.50
N ASN A 152 29.65 -12.28 -1.30
CA ASN A 152 29.77 -11.18 -2.27
C ASN A 152 30.50 -11.57 -3.58
N ILE A 153 31.14 -12.74 -3.64
CA ILE A 153 31.86 -13.22 -4.84
C ILE A 153 30.97 -14.03 -5.77
N CYS A 154 30.06 -14.86 -5.24
CA CYS A 154 29.25 -15.78 -6.06
C CYS A 154 27.74 -15.67 -5.84
N GLY A 155 27.27 -14.74 -5.01
CA GLY A 155 25.84 -14.48 -4.78
C GLY A 155 25.07 -15.57 -4.02
N HIS A 156 25.66 -16.77 -3.88
CA HIS A 156 25.09 -17.84 -3.08
C HIS A 156 24.97 -17.43 -1.60
N MET A 157 24.00 -18.02 -0.89
CA MET A 157 23.89 -17.98 0.58
C MET A 157 24.48 -19.25 1.20
N PRO A 158 25.80 -19.29 1.44
CA PRO A 158 26.44 -20.49 1.99
C PRO A 158 26.28 -20.68 3.50
N TYR A 159 25.96 -19.64 4.30
CA TYR A 159 26.13 -19.73 5.76
C TYR A 159 24.97 -19.20 6.60
N CYS A 160 24.74 -19.90 7.72
CA CYS A 160 24.03 -19.41 8.91
C CYS A 160 25.01 -19.25 10.06
N ARG A 161 24.88 -18.18 10.84
CA ARG A 161 25.52 -18.10 12.14
C ARG A 161 24.71 -18.95 13.12
N VAL A 162 25.15 -20.18 13.39
CA VAL A 162 24.61 -20.98 14.49
C VAL A 162 25.13 -20.31 15.77
N GLN A 163 24.26 -19.66 16.55
CA GLN A 163 24.62 -19.33 17.93
C GLN A 163 24.91 -20.66 18.62
N GLN A 164 26.18 -20.92 18.97
CA GLN A 164 26.50 -21.93 19.95
C GLN A 164 25.85 -21.48 21.25
N GLN A 165 24.63 -21.96 21.51
CA GLN A 165 24.14 -22.02 22.87
C GLN A 165 25.04 -23.03 23.58
N GLU A 166 25.78 -22.50 24.55
CA GLU A 166 26.69 -23.21 25.43
C GLU A 166 25.96 -24.44 25.99
N ALA A 167 26.53 -25.62 25.72
CA ALA A 167 26.17 -26.84 26.42
C ALA A 167 26.73 -26.74 27.86
N SER A 168 25.99 -26.09 28.75
CA SER A 168 26.20 -26.15 30.19
C SER A 168 25.15 -27.04 30.85
N ASP A 169 25.21 -28.35 30.59
CA ASP A 169 24.71 -29.34 31.56
C ASP A 169 25.18 -30.76 31.21
N TYR A 170 26.47 -31.01 31.43
CA TYR A 170 26.97 -32.38 31.61
C TYR A 170 28.07 -32.35 32.68
N GLY A 171 27.68 -32.64 33.92
CA GLY A 171 28.59 -32.64 35.05
C GLY A 171 28.03 -33.25 36.33
N ARG A 172 27.90 -34.59 36.36
CA ARG A 172 28.04 -35.49 37.53
C ARG A 172 27.18 -35.25 38.79
N SER A 173 26.43 -36.30 39.18
CA SER A 173 26.83 -37.08 40.37
C SER A 173 26.18 -38.47 40.35
N TYR A 174 27.02 -39.47 40.55
CA TYR A 174 26.67 -40.81 40.99
C TYR A 174 25.99 -40.73 42.38
N VAL A 175 24.97 -41.56 42.59
CA VAL A 175 24.72 -42.32 43.82
C VAL A 175 24.34 -43.73 43.40
#